data_AF-A0A1F4UEP6-F1
#
_entry.id   AF-A0A1F4UEP6-F1
#
_cell.length_a   1.000
_cell.length_b   1.000
_cell.length_c   1.000
_cell.angle_alpha   90.00
_cell.angle_beta   90.00
_cell.angle_gamma   90.00
#
_symmetry.space_group_name_H-M   'P 1'
#
loop_
_entity.id
_entity.type
_entity.pdbx_description
1 polymer ?
#
loop_
_entity_poly.entity_id
_entity_poly.type
_entity_poly.pdbx_seq_one_letter_code
_entity_poly.pdbx_strand_id
1 'polypeptide(L)'
;MNQLKSSAKIVRNETWIKAQEALVADNPLSKALKSGKPVVADFGRGTCVPCKMMEPLLKELQQEFAGKAAILILDVGEYATLSRQYGVRMIPTQIFFDSNGKELHRHEGFMSKENLIAQLKKMGVE
;
A
#
# COMPACT_ATOMS: atom_id res chain seq x y z
N MET A 1 3.69 42.71 2.59
CA MET A 1 4.09 41.29 2.41
C MET A 1 4.86 40.86 3.65
N ASN A 2 4.53 39.73 4.27
CA ASN A 2 5.26 39.07 5.39
C ASN A 2 4.81 39.36 6.85
N GLN A 3 3.67 38.83 7.29
CA GLN A 3 3.25 38.75 8.72
C GLN A 3 2.47 37.45 9.06
N LEU A 4 2.60 36.36 8.27
CA LEU A 4 1.84 35.11 8.49
C LEU A 4 2.68 33.90 8.93
N LYS A 5 3.85 34.11 9.53
CA LYS A 5 4.70 33.01 10.00
C LYS A 5 5.18 33.23 11.43
N SER A 6 4.33 33.06 12.45
CA SER A 6 4.87 32.93 13.82
C SER A 6 3.98 32.35 14.94
N SER A 7 2.72 31.92 14.74
CA SER A 7 1.86 31.56 15.89
C SER A 7 1.15 30.20 15.86
N ALA A 8 1.39 29.35 14.84
CA ALA A 8 0.84 28.00 14.86
C ALA A 8 1.58 27.15 15.92
N LYS A 9 0.98 26.95 17.10
CA LYS A 9 1.43 25.93 18.06
C LYS A 9 1.20 24.56 17.43
N ILE A 10 2.27 23.93 16.95
CA ILE A 10 2.22 22.54 16.49
C ILE A 10 2.06 21.65 17.73
N VAL A 11 0.85 21.15 17.95
CA VAL A 11 0.58 20.15 18.99
C VAL A 11 0.81 18.76 18.38
N ARG A 12 1.72 18.00 18.96
CA ARG A 12 1.96 16.60 18.58
C ARG A 12 1.04 15.69 19.40
N ASN A 13 0.33 14.79 18.73
CA ASN A 13 -0.42 13.73 19.42
C ASN A 13 0.51 12.54 19.66
N GLU A 14 1.07 12.44 20.87
CA GLU A 14 2.04 11.39 21.22
C GLU A 14 1.48 9.98 21.10
N THR A 15 0.20 9.79 21.44
CA THR A 15 -0.48 8.49 21.35
C THR A 15 -0.56 8.02 19.89
N TRP A 16 -0.93 8.92 18.98
CA TRP A 16 -0.97 8.63 17.55
C TRP A 16 0.43 8.32 17.00
N ILE A 17 1.44 9.09 17.40
CA ILE A 17 2.83 8.88 16.97
C ILE A 17 3.32 7.49 17.38
N LYS A 18 3.20 7.12 18.66
CA LYS A 18 3.62 5.81 19.17
C LYS A 18 2.88 4.66 18.48
N ALA A 19 1.58 4.81 18.23
CA ALA A 19 0.80 3.81 17.50
C ALA A 19 1.32 3.62 16.06
N GLN A 20 1.65 4.72 15.37
CA GLN A 20 2.20 4.65 14.02
C GLN A 20 3.61 4.05 13.98
N GLU A 21 4.46 4.37 14.96
CA GLU A 21 5.80 3.76 15.08
C GLU A 21 5.71 2.23 15.23
N ALA A 22 4.78 1.75 16.06
CA ALA A 22 4.54 0.32 16.23
C ALA A 22 4.07 -0.34 14.92
N LEU A 23 3.14 0.30 14.19
CA LEU A 23 2.67 -0.19 12.90
C LEU A 23 3.78 -0.21 11.84
N VAL A 24 4.73 0.73 11.86
CA VAL A 24 5.89 0.70 10.96
C VAL A 24 6.79 -0.50 11.25
N ALA A 25 7.02 -0.82 12.53
CA ALA A 25 7.86 -1.94 12.93
C ALA A 25 7.23 -3.31 12.58
N ASP A 26 5.92 -3.47 12.81
CA ASP A 26 5.19 -4.71 12.53
C ASP A 26 3.86 -4.43 11.80
N ASN A 27 3.83 -4.71 10.49
CA ASN A 27 2.65 -4.50 9.64
C ASN A 27 2.46 -5.66 8.66
N PRO A 28 1.27 -5.74 8.03
CA PRO A 28 0.99 -6.76 7.03
C PRO A 28 2.03 -6.79 5.88
N LEU A 29 2.51 -5.63 5.43
CA LEU A 29 3.48 -5.57 4.33
C LEU A 29 4.85 -6.11 4.74
N SER A 30 5.38 -5.73 5.90
CA SER A 30 6.66 -6.27 6.39
C SER A 30 6.61 -7.77 6.66
N LYS A 31 5.46 -8.30 7.08
CA LYS A 31 5.22 -9.75 7.20
C LYS A 31 5.18 -10.43 5.83
N ALA A 32 4.44 -9.86 4.87
CA ALA A 32 4.33 -10.42 3.52
C ALA A 32 5.67 -10.45 2.78
N LEU A 33 6.48 -9.39 2.89
CA LEU A 33 7.80 -9.32 2.25
C LEU A 33 8.78 -10.37 2.82
N LYS A 34 8.58 -10.82 4.06
CA LYS A 34 9.38 -11.89 4.68
C LYS A 34 8.90 -13.31 4.30
N SER A 35 7.77 -13.44 3.61
CA SER A 35 7.17 -14.74 3.29
C SER A 35 7.87 -15.48 2.14
N GLY A 36 8.81 -14.83 1.44
CA GLY A 36 9.49 -15.38 0.26
C GLY A 36 8.59 -15.47 -0.97
N LYS A 37 7.44 -14.81 -0.96
CA LYS A 37 6.48 -14.77 -2.07
C LYS A 37 6.40 -13.36 -2.65
N PRO A 38 6.14 -13.21 -3.96
CA PRO A 38 5.82 -11.93 -4.56
C PRO A 38 4.65 -11.25 -3.84
N VAL A 39 4.70 -9.93 -3.72
CA VAL A 39 3.71 -9.14 -2.99
C VAL A 39 3.14 -8.04 -3.88
N VAL A 40 1.82 -7.85 -3.84
CA VAL A 40 1.16 -6.66 -4.36
C VAL A 40 0.56 -5.91 -3.17
N ALA A 41 0.97 -4.67 -2.97
CA ALA A 41 0.43 -3.79 -1.94
C ALA A 41 -0.37 -2.66 -2.60
N ASP A 42 -1.69 -2.68 -2.44
CA ASP A 42 -2.56 -1.58 -2.82
C ASP A 42 -2.74 -0.63 -1.63
N PHE A 43 -2.29 0.60 -1.79
CA PHE A 43 -2.49 1.67 -0.83
C PHE A 43 -3.70 2.50 -1.26
N GLY A 44 -4.79 2.40 -0.50
CA GLY A 44 -6.08 2.99 -0.84
C GLY A 44 -6.82 3.57 0.37
N ARG A 45 -8.09 3.94 0.15
CA ARG A 45 -9.01 4.32 1.24
C ARG A 45 -10.45 4.08 0.82
N GLY A 46 -11.27 3.56 1.73
CA GLY A 46 -12.68 3.27 1.48
C GLY A 46 -13.56 4.48 1.11
N THR A 47 -13.05 5.71 1.17
CA THR A 47 -13.77 6.93 0.74
C THR A 47 -13.40 7.40 -0.66
N CYS A 48 -12.40 6.78 -1.30
CA CYS A 48 -11.93 7.10 -2.64
C CYS A 48 -12.64 6.21 -3.68
N VAL A 49 -13.30 6.81 -4.68
CA VAL A 49 -14.10 6.08 -5.68
C VAL A 49 -13.26 5.06 -6.47
N PRO A 50 -12.11 5.42 -7.06
CA PRO A 50 -11.25 4.43 -7.74
C PRO A 50 -10.77 3.31 -6.80
N CYS A 51 -10.54 3.61 -5.52
CA CYS A 51 -10.12 2.63 -4.53
C CYS A 51 -11.23 1.60 -4.25
N LYS A 52 -12.49 2.05 -4.16
CA LYS A 52 -13.66 1.15 -4.03
C LYS A 52 -13.79 0.21 -5.23
N MET A 53 -13.41 0.67 -6.44
CA MET A 53 -13.42 -0.17 -7.65
C MET A 53 -12.30 -1.21 -7.64
N MET A 54 -11.14 -0.88 -7.06
CA MET A 54 -10.00 -1.80 -6.95
C MET A 54 -10.26 -2.94 -5.96
N GLU A 55 -10.92 -2.66 -4.83
CA GLU A 55 -11.11 -3.61 -3.73
C GLU A 55 -11.71 -4.98 -4.16
N PRO A 56 -12.82 -5.06 -4.93
CA PRO A 56 -13.33 -6.37 -5.38
C PRO A 56 -12.35 -7.10 -6.30
N LEU A 57 -11.65 -6.38 -7.18
CA LEU A 57 -10.65 -6.99 -8.06
C LEU A 57 -9.50 -7.60 -7.25
N LEU A 58 -8.98 -6.85 -6.28
CA LEU A 58 -7.90 -7.32 -5.40
C LEU A 58 -8.33 -8.51 -4.53
N LYS A 59 -9.58 -8.54 -4.06
CA LYS A 59 -10.14 -9.70 -3.33
C LYS A 59 -10.25 -10.93 -4.21
N GLU A 60 -10.61 -10.79 -5.49
CA GLU A 60 -10.57 -11.91 -6.42
C GLU A 60 -9.14 -12.41 -6.64
N LEU A 61 -8.16 -11.51 -6.79
CA LEU A 61 -6.76 -11.88 -6.90
C LEU A 61 -6.23 -12.58 -5.64
N GLN A 62 -6.69 -12.20 -4.44
CA GLN A 62 -6.35 -12.91 -3.20
C GLN A 62 -6.74 -14.40 -3.27
N GLN A 63 -7.88 -14.71 -3.89
CA GLN A 63 -8.33 -16.10 -4.06
C GLN A 63 -7.56 -16.81 -5.17
N GLU A 64 -7.41 -16.16 -6.33
CA GLU A 64 -6.77 -16.74 -7.52
C GLU A 64 -5.27 -17.04 -7.30
N PHE A 65 -4.58 -16.17 -6.57
CA PHE A 65 -3.15 -16.28 -6.29
C PHE A 65 -2.87 -16.76 -4.85
N ALA A 66 -3.87 -17.35 -4.19
CA ALA A 66 -3.70 -17.92 -2.86
C ALA A 66 -2.52 -18.91 -2.85
N GLY A 67 -1.57 -18.68 -1.96
CA GLY A 67 -0.36 -19.49 -1.85
C GLY A 67 0.77 -19.11 -2.82
N LYS A 68 0.50 -18.38 -3.91
CA LYS A 68 1.45 -18.00 -4.96
C LYS A 68 1.98 -16.57 -4.80
N ALA A 69 1.12 -15.63 -4.43
CA ALA A 69 1.49 -14.25 -4.13
C ALA A 69 0.68 -13.72 -2.93
N ALA A 70 1.21 -12.72 -2.24
CA ALA A 70 0.48 -12.01 -1.20
C ALA A 70 -0.13 -10.72 -1.79
N ILE A 71 -1.46 -10.60 -1.74
CA ILE A 71 -2.18 -9.41 -2.21
C ILE A 71 -2.73 -8.67 -0.99
N LEU A 72 -2.23 -7.47 -0.74
CA LEU A 72 -2.56 -6.64 0.42
C LEU A 72 -3.35 -5.40 0.00
N ILE A 73 -4.35 -5.06 0.80
CA ILE A 73 -5.12 -3.83 0.68
C ILE A 73 -4.87 -3.04 1.96
N LEU A 74 -4.23 -1.89 1.85
CA LEU A 74 -3.72 -1.08 2.96
C LEU A 74 -4.41 0.27 2.98
N ASP A 75 -5.15 0.57 4.05
CA ASP A 75 -5.78 1.88 4.22
C ASP A 75 -4.73 2.93 4.59
N VAL A 76 -4.59 3.98 3.79
CA VAL A 76 -3.59 5.03 4.01
C VAL A 76 -3.86 5.90 5.25
N GLY A 77 -5.09 5.88 5.79
CA GLY A 77 -5.44 6.52 7.05
C GLY A 77 -4.99 5.70 8.26
N GLU A 78 -5.11 4.38 8.20
CA GLU A 78 -4.61 3.46 9.23
C GLU A 78 -3.07 3.37 9.20
N TYR A 79 -2.51 3.20 8.01
CA TYR A 79 -1.09 3.00 7.76
C TYR A 79 -0.40 4.27 7.23
N ALA A 80 -0.68 5.43 7.81
CA ALA A 80 -0.20 6.73 7.31
C ALA A 80 1.33 6.82 7.21
N THR A 81 2.04 6.39 8.25
CA THR A 81 3.51 6.46 8.26
C THR A 81 4.13 5.45 7.31
N LEU A 82 3.56 4.24 7.22
CA LEU A 82 3.97 3.22 6.24
C LEU A 82 3.75 3.72 4.81
N SER A 83 2.58 4.30 4.51
CA SER A 83 2.26 4.88 3.20
C SER A 83 3.29 5.95 2.81
N ARG A 84 3.69 6.79 3.77
CA ARG A 84 4.75 7.79 3.57
C ARG A 84 6.13 7.16 3.34
N GLN A 85 6.46 6.10 4.06
CA GLN A 85 7.74 5.37 3.91
C GLN A 85 7.88 4.78 2.50
N TYR A 86 6.79 4.27 1.92
CA TYR A 86 6.74 3.75 0.54
C TYR A 86 6.44 4.85 -0.51
N GLY A 87 6.47 6.12 -0.11
CA GLY A 87 6.34 7.25 -1.04
C GLY A 87 4.98 7.37 -1.72
N VAL A 88 3.90 6.87 -1.10
CA VAL A 88 2.53 6.99 -1.64
C VAL A 88 2.07 8.44 -1.57
N ARG A 89 1.84 9.04 -2.74
CA ARG A 89 1.40 10.46 -2.89
C ARG A 89 -0.02 10.60 -3.41
N MET A 90 -0.52 9.58 -4.09
CA MET A 90 -1.89 9.50 -4.59
C MET A 90 -2.47 8.11 -4.35
N ILE A 91 -3.78 8.02 -4.30
CA ILE A 91 -4.49 6.75 -4.10
C ILE A 91 -5.46 6.49 -5.26
N PRO A 92 -5.68 5.22 -5.63
CA PRO A 92 -4.94 4.06 -5.13
C PRO A 92 -3.53 3.99 -5.74
N THR A 93 -2.58 3.38 -5.05
CA THR A 93 -1.24 3.07 -5.58
C THR A 93 -0.96 1.58 -5.37
N GLN A 94 -0.68 0.84 -6.45
CA GLN A 94 -0.29 -0.56 -6.40
C GLN A 94 1.22 -0.67 -6.52
N ILE A 95 1.89 -1.24 -5.52
CA ILE A 95 3.34 -1.50 -5.54
C ILE A 95 3.56 -3.01 -5.59
N PHE A 96 4.40 -3.45 -6.53
CA PHE A 96 4.68 -4.84 -6.80
C PHE A 96 6.10 -5.17 -6.37
N PHE A 97 6.24 -6.18 -5.51
CA PHE A 97 7.51 -6.66 -4.99
C PHE A 97 7.78 -8.09 -5.44
N ASP A 98 9.03 -8.41 -5.72
CA ASP A 98 9.46 -9.80 -5.92
C ASP A 98 9.53 -10.57 -4.59
N SER A 99 9.87 -11.86 -4.67
CA SER A 99 10.03 -12.74 -3.51
C SER A 99 11.15 -12.33 -2.55
N ASN A 100 12.08 -11.46 -2.97
CA ASN A 100 13.14 -10.90 -2.13
C ASN A 100 12.74 -9.56 -1.51
N GLY A 101 11.51 -9.08 -1.79
CA GLY A 101 11.00 -7.81 -1.32
C GLY A 101 11.50 -6.60 -2.09
N LYS A 102 12.10 -6.79 -3.29
CA LYS A 102 12.51 -5.68 -4.15
C LYS A 102 11.30 -5.16 -4.92
N GLU A 103 11.07 -3.85 -4.89
CA GLU A 103 10.07 -3.19 -5.73
C GLU A 103 10.45 -3.35 -7.21
N LEU A 104 9.56 -3.99 -7.98
CA LEU A 104 9.72 -4.22 -9.42
C LEU A 104 8.89 -3.26 -10.26
N HIS A 105 7.72 -2.85 -9.75
CA HIS A 105 6.80 -1.99 -10.48
C HIS A 105 5.90 -1.23 -9.51
N ARG A 106 5.45 -0.05 -9.94
CA ARG A 106 4.39 0.70 -9.27
C ARG A 106 3.43 1.29 -10.29
N HIS A 107 2.17 1.34 -9.91
CA HIS A 107 1.09 1.95 -10.68
C HIS A 107 0.29 2.90 -9.78
N GLU A 108 -0.14 4.02 -10.34
CA GLU A 108 -0.96 5.01 -9.64
C GLU A 108 -2.32 5.16 -10.36
N GLY A 109 -3.40 5.11 -9.59
CA GLY A 109 -4.76 5.13 -10.11
C GLY A 109 -5.37 3.74 -10.30
N PHE A 110 -6.50 3.68 -11.00
CA PHE A 110 -7.22 2.43 -11.25
C PHE A 110 -6.46 1.53 -12.21
N MET A 111 -6.33 0.25 -11.87
CA MET A 111 -5.72 -0.78 -12.70
C MET A 111 -6.71 -1.94 -12.89
N SER A 112 -7.00 -2.31 -14.14
CA SER A 112 -7.93 -3.40 -14.41
C SER A 112 -7.37 -4.75 -13.92
N LYS A 113 -8.26 -5.73 -13.72
CA LYS A 113 -7.89 -7.08 -13.29
C LYS A 113 -6.92 -7.72 -14.27
N GLU A 114 -7.14 -7.55 -15.56
CA GLU A 114 -6.31 -8.10 -16.64
C GLU A 114 -4.89 -7.54 -16.55
N ASN A 115 -4.75 -6.24 -16.29
CA ASN A 115 -3.45 -5.60 -16.14
C ASN A 115 -2.74 -6.05 -14.85
N LEU A 116 -3.47 -6.20 -13.73
CA LEU A 116 -2.91 -6.74 -12.48
C LEU A 116 -2.34 -8.15 -12.71
N ILE A 117 -3.11 -9.02 -13.37
CA ILE A 117 -2.69 -10.40 -13.71
C ILE A 117 -1.51 -10.39 -14.67
N ALA A 118 -1.55 -9.56 -15.71
CA ALA A 118 -0.46 -9.43 -16.68
C ALA A 118 0.84 -9.01 -16.01
N GLN A 119 0.76 -8.07 -15.06
CA GLN A 119 1.92 -7.61 -14.30
C GLN A 119 2.46 -8.70 -13.37
N LEU A 120 1.59 -9.45 -12.68
CA LEU A 120 1.99 -10.61 -11.87
C LEU A 120 2.68 -11.70 -12.71
N LYS A 121 2.13 -12.03 -13.88
CA LYS A 121 2.76 -12.98 -14.82
C LYS A 121 4.11 -12.49 -15.32
N LYS A 122 4.25 -11.19 -15.61
CA LYS A 122 5.54 -10.58 -15.98
C LYS A 122 6.60 -10.70 -14.88
N MET A 123 6.17 -10.81 -13.62
CA MET A 123 7.05 -11.06 -12.47
C MET A 123 7.35 -12.56 -12.25
N GLY A 124 6.80 -13.45 -13.08
CA GLY A 124 6.99 -14.90 -12.95
C GLY A 124 6.03 -15.58 -11.96
N VAL A 125 4.89 -14.95 -11.64
CA VAL A 125 3.85 -15.57 -10.80
C VAL A 125 2.88 -16.34 -11.70
N GLU A 126 2.81 -17.66 -11.50
CA GLU A 126 1.93 -18.59 -12.24
C GLU A 126 0.87 -19.22 -11.35
#